data_AF-A0A1Q3BBR9-F1
#
_entry.id   AF-A0A1Q3BBR9-F1
#
_cell.length_a   1.000
_cell.length_b   1.000
_cell.length_c   1.000
_cell.angle_alpha   90.00
_cell.angle_beta   90.00
_cell.angle_gamma   90.00
#
_symmetry.space_group_name_H-M   'P 1'
#
loop_
_entity.id
_entity.type
_entity.pdbx_description
1 polymer ?
#
loop_
_entity_poly.entity_id
_entity_poly.type
_entity_poly.pdbx_seq_one_letter_code
_entity_poly.pdbx_strand_id
1 'polypeptide(L)'
;RFYAFEKAHRLDPTSSGHGVCQFKTALLQRLERENDPTLMGKVKKRDAREMQSFYQHYYKKYIQALQSATDKDDHLQRHQTVNVLFEVLKAVNMTQSMKVDREILEAQDKVVEKTIYVPYNILPLDPDSANQAIMKYPEIQAAVFALRNTRGLPWPKDHKKKDEDILDWLQEMFGFQ
;
A
#
# COMPACT_ATOMS: atom_id res chain seq x y z
N ARG A 1 10.37 9.00 -12.24
CA ARG A 1 10.04 9.06 -13.68
C ARG A 1 10.99 8.22 -14.51
N PHE A 2 12.31 8.45 -14.44
CA PHE A 2 13.31 7.64 -15.16
C PHE A 2 13.17 6.13 -14.90
N TYR A 3 13.00 5.72 -13.64
CA TYR A 3 12.73 4.32 -13.28
C TYR A 3 11.51 3.72 -14.01
N ALA A 4 10.42 4.48 -14.14
CA ALA A 4 9.22 4.00 -14.84
C ALA A 4 9.46 3.86 -16.35
N PHE A 5 10.26 4.76 -16.93
CA PHE A 5 10.68 4.66 -18.33
C PHE A 5 11.54 3.40 -18.56
N GLU A 6 12.54 3.15 -17.72
CA GLU A 6 13.36 1.92 -17.81
C GLU A 6 12.52 0.66 -17.62
N LYS A 7 11.61 0.65 -16.63
CA LYS A 7 10.71 -0.49 -16.37
C LYS A 7 9.82 -0.77 -17.59
N ALA A 8 9.21 0.26 -18.17
CA ALA A 8 8.42 0.14 -19.40
C ALA A 8 9.25 -0.31 -20.60
N HIS A 9 10.50 0.14 -20.72
CA HIS A 9 11.41 -0.27 -21.78
C HIS A 9 11.81 -1.75 -21.66
N ARG A 10 12.07 -2.24 -20.44
CA ARG A 10 12.38 -3.67 -20.20
C ARG A 10 11.19 -4.59 -20.46
N LEU A 11 9.97 -4.13 -20.19
CA LEU A 11 8.75 -4.93 -20.37
C LEU A 11 8.36 -5.10 -21.85
N ASP A 12 8.57 -4.07 -22.68
CA ASP A 12 8.29 -4.14 -24.11
C ASP A 12 9.42 -3.45 -24.89
N PRO A 13 10.54 -4.11 -25.16
CA PRO A 13 11.67 -3.46 -25.85
C PRO A 13 11.31 -2.98 -27.26
N THR A 14 10.47 -3.72 -27.98
CA THR A 14 10.10 -3.44 -29.37
C THR A 14 9.06 -2.33 -29.51
N SER A 15 8.38 -1.95 -28.41
CA SER A 15 7.37 -0.89 -28.39
C SER A 15 6.28 -1.09 -29.46
N SER A 16 5.89 -2.35 -29.65
CA SER A 16 5.03 -2.82 -30.74
C SER A 16 3.60 -2.25 -30.66
N GLY A 17 3.13 -1.92 -29.46
CA GLY A 17 1.83 -1.28 -29.24
C GLY A 17 1.88 0.24 -29.43
N HIS A 18 0.97 0.79 -30.24
CA HIS A 18 0.86 2.24 -30.49
C HIS A 18 0.79 3.08 -29.20
N GLY A 19 -0.01 2.65 -28.22
CA GLY A 19 -0.14 3.34 -26.93
C GLY A 19 1.14 3.28 -26.07
N VAL A 20 1.88 2.17 -26.11
CA VAL A 20 3.15 2.03 -25.38
C VAL A 20 4.22 2.94 -25.98
N CYS A 21 4.27 3.02 -27.31
CA CYS A 21 5.16 3.92 -28.02
C CYS A 21 4.88 5.39 -27.65
N GLN A 22 3.61 5.83 -27.74
CA GLN A 22 3.20 7.17 -27.33
C GLN A 22 3.58 7.47 -25.87
N PHE A 23 3.30 6.54 -24.96
CA PHE A 23 3.64 6.68 -23.55
C PHE A 23 5.14 6.89 -23.33
N LYS A 24 5.99 6.05 -23.93
CA LYS A 24 7.45 6.16 -23.80
C LYS A 24 7.98 7.45 -24.38
N THR A 25 7.50 7.85 -25.55
CA THR A 25 7.90 9.11 -26.18
C THR A 25 7.52 10.32 -25.34
N ALA A 26 6.27 10.37 -24.85
CA ALA A 26 5.80 11.45 -23.99
C ALA A 26 6.58 11.50 -22.67
N LEU A 27 6.87 10.33 -22.07
CA LEU A 27 7.63 10.24 -20.83
C LEU A 27 9.09 10.69 -21.04
N LEU A 28 9.71 10.34 -22.16
CA LEU A 28 11.06 10.77 -22.53
C LEU A 28 11.13 12.29 -22.73
N GLN A 29 10.23 12.87 -23.52
CA GLN A 29 10.16 14.31 -23.73
C GLN A 29 9.99 15.08 -22.41
N ARG A 30 9.18 14.53 -21.50
CA ARG A 30 8.97 15.13 -20.17
C ARG A 30 10.22 15.01 -19.30
N LEU A 31 10.93 13.89 -19.37
CA LEU A 31 12.21 13.72 -18.68
C LEU A 31 13.26 14.73 -19.18
N GLU A 32 13.37 14.93 -20.48
CA GLU A 32 14.29 15.90 -21.08
C GLU A 32 13.97 17.33 -20.64
N ARG A 33 12.69 17.72 -20.70
CA ARG A 33 12.26 19.07 -20.29
C ARG A 33 12.45 19.34 -18.80
N GLU A 34 12.18 18.35 -17.95
CA GLU A 34 12.28 18.50 -16.50
C GLU A 34 13.70 18.26 -15.97
N ASN A 35 14.66 17.86 -16.82
CA ASN A 35 16.02 17.52 -16.37
C ASN A 35 16.76 18.74 -15.80
N ASP A 36 16.85 19.83 -16.56
CA ASP A 36 17.55 21.05 -16.15
C ASP A 36 17.01 21.67 -14.85
N PRO A 37 15.69 21.88 -14.66
CA PRO A 37 15.19 22.39 -13.39
C PRO A 37 15.39 21.42 -12.23
N THR A 38 15.38 20.10 -12.48
CA THR A 38 15.65 19.10 -11.44
C THR A 38 17.11 19.12 -11.02
N LEU A 39 18.04 19.27 -11.97
CA LEU A 39 19.46 19.39 -11.69
C LEU A 39 19.79 20.68 -10.91
N MET A 40 19.07 21.76 -11.19
CA MET A 40 19.25 23.04 -10.49
C MET A 40 18.77 22.98 -9.03
N GLY A 41 17.72 22.20 -8.73
CA GLY A 41 17.20 21.98 -7.38
C GLY A 41 17.93 20.90 -6.58
N LYS A 42 18.96 20.26 -7.16
CA LYS A 42 19.65 19.10 -6.59
C LYS A 42 20.44 19.47 -5.34
N VAL A 43 20.13 18.84 -4.21
CA VAL A 43 20.79 19.16 -2.92
C VAL A 43 22.00 18.27 -2.67
N LYS A 44 21.98 17.02 -3.15
CA LYS A 44 23.06 16.04 -2.91
C LYS A 44 23.89 15.85 -4.18
N LYS A 45 25.19 15.56 -4.00
CA LYS A 45 26.10 15.31 -5.13
C LYS A 45 25.74 14.07 -5.95
N ARG A 46 25.04 13.08 -5.37
CA ARG A 46 24.65 11.83 -6.03
C ARG A 46 23.16 11.57 -5.86
N ASP A 47 22.51 11.10 -6.93
CA ASP A 47 21.08 10.78 -6.93
C ASP A 47 20.74 9.68 -5.93
N ALA A 48 21.62 8.70 -5.74
CA ALA A 48 21.46 7.67 -4.71
C ALA A 48 21.29 8.27 -3.31
N ARG A 49 22.13 9.24 -2.94
CA ARG A 49 22.10 9.87 -1.62
C ARG A 49 20.85 10.75 -1.44
N GLU A 50 20.41 11.39 -2.50
CA GLU A 50 19.18 12.18 -2.50
C GLU A 50 17.96 11.28 -2.33
N MET A 51 17.91 10.18 -3.08
CA MET A 51 16.84 9.20 -2.98
C MET A 51 16.81 8.50 -1.61
N GLN A 52 17.96 8.17 -1.04
CA GLN A 52 18.05 7.67 0.35
C GLN A 52 17.48 8.67 1.35
N SER A 53 17.88 9.95 1.24
CA SER A 53 17.41 11.01 2.13
C SER A 53 15.90 11.22 2.00
N PHE A 54 15.38 11.17 0.78
CA PHE A 54 13.95 11.29 0.50
C PHE A 54 13.16 10.11 1.06
N TYR A 55 13.65 8.88 0.87
CA TYR A 55 13.04 7.68 1.44
C TYR A 55 12.93 7.77 2.96
N GLN A 56 14.03 8.11 3.65
CA GLN A 56 14.04 8.26 5.10
C GLN A 56 13.08 9.36 5.57
N HIS A 57 13.04 10.50 4.88
CA HIS A 57 12.13 11.59 5.21
C HIS A 57 10.67 11.16 5.06
N TYR A 58 10.33 10.51 3.94
CA TYR A 58 8.98 10.01 3.68
C TYR A 58 8.57 8.95 4.72
N TYR A 59 9.45 8.00 5.00
CA TYR A 59 9.20 6.96 5.99
C TYR A 59 8.92 7.54 7.39
N LYS A 60 9.76 8.47 7.84
CA LYS A 60 9.56 9.13 9.15
C LYS A 60 8.25 9.92 9.20
N LYS A 61 7.94 10.65 8.13
CA LYS A 61 6.76 11.53 8.07
C LYS A 61 5.44 10.78 7.93
N TYR A 62 5.40 9.72 7.14
CA TYR A 62 4.14 9.05 6.75
C TYR A 62 3.96 7.66 7.35
N ILE A 63 5.03 6.98 7.75
CA ILE A 63 4.95 5.63 8.37
C ILE A 63 5.15 5.72 9.87
N GLN A 64 6.20 6.41 10.33
CA GLN A 64 6.51 6.49 11.77
C GLN A 64 5.53 7.41 12.51
N ALA A 65 5.20 8.59 11.95
CA ALA A 65 4.22 9.50 12.56
C ALA A 65 2.79 8.93 12.56
N LEU A 66 2.50 7.91 11.75
CA LEU A 66 1.17 7.29 11.69
C LEU A 66 0.94 6.22 12.75
N GLN A 67 1.99 5.72 13.40
CA GLN A 67 1.80 4.87 14.59
C GLN A 67 1.02 5.60 15.69
N SER A 68 0.93 6.93 15.62
CA SER A 68 0.15 7.79 16.52
C SER A 68 -1.17 8.34 15.96
N ALA A 69 -1.51 8.14 14.67
CA ALA A 69 -2.67 8.78 14.05
C ALA A 69 -3.61 7.75 13.37
N THR A 70 -4.86 7.74 13.82
CA THR A 70 -5.91 6.72 13.57
C THR A 70 -6.59 6.81 12.19
N ASP A 71 -5.98 7.48 11.21
CA ASP A 71 -6.61 7.72 9.90
C ASP A 71 -6.21 6.64 8.88
N LYS A 72 -7.11 5.66 8.68
CA LYS A 72 -6.80 4.32 8.13
C LYS A 72 -6.89 4.22 6.60
N ASP A 73 -7.71 5.04 5.94
CA ASP A 73 -7.94 4.94 4.49
C ASP A 73 -6.71 5.27 3.65
N ASP A 74 -5.90 6.23 4.09
CA ASP A 74 -4.67 6.60 3.39
C ASP A 74 -3.49 5.64 3.70
N HIS A 75 -3.63 4.69 4.63
CA HIS A 75 -2.52 3.84 5.06
C HIS A 75 -2.04 2.93 3.92
N LEU A 76 -2.96 2.30 3.18
CA LEU A 76 -2.61 1.39 2.09
C LEU A 76 -1.85 2.11 0.96
N GLN A 77 -2.34 3.28 0.53
CA GLN A 77 -1.69 4.05 -0.54
C GLN A 77 -0.29 4.54 -0.11
N ARG A 78 -0.12 4.95 1.15
CA ARG A 78 1.19 5.34 1.69
C ARG A 78 2.16 4.17 1.71
N HIS A 79 1.73 2.98 2.16
CA HIS A 79 2.58 1.78 2.13
C HIS A 79 2.96 1.34 0.72
N GLN A 80 2.00 1.37 -0.21
CA GLN A 80 2.29 1.13 -1.62
C GLN A 80 3.32 2.14 -2.16
N THR A 81 3.21 3.41 -1.78
CA THR A 81 4.16 4.45 -2.15
C THR A 81 5.56 4.16 -1.59
N VAL A 82 5.68 3.71 -0.34
CA VAL A 82 6.96 3.30 0.25
C VAL A 82 7.60 2.16 -0.52
N ASN A 83 6.82 1.14 -0.89
CA ASN A 83 7.32 0.01 -1.68
C ASN A 83 7.87 0.48 -3.04
N VAL A 84 7.15 1.36 -3.73
CA VAL A 84 7.61 1.95 -5.00
C VAL A 84 8.87 2.80 -4.79
N LEU A 85 8.94 3.60 -3.73
CA LEU A 85 10.14 4.39 -3.41
C LEU A 85 11.35 3.51 -3.13
N PHE A 86 11.15 2.37 -2.45
CA PHE A 86 12.21 1.39 -2.21
C PHE A 86 12.68 0.73 -3.51
N GLU A 87 11.78 0.35 -4.42
CA GLU A 87 12.14 -0.17 -5.75
C GLU A 87 13.01 0.81 -6.53
N VAL A 88 12.60 2.09 -6.56
CA VAL A 88 13.35 3.17 -7.22
C VAL A 88 14.72 3.35 -6.58
N LEU A 89 14.78 3.37 -5.24
CA LEU A 89 16.04 3.51 -4.52
C LEU A 89 17.01 2.36 -4.82
N LYS A 90 16.52 1.12 -4.86
CA LYS A 90 17.33 -0.05 -5.19
C LYS A 90 17.88 0.06 -6.62
N ALA A 91 17.05 0.46 -7.58
CA ALA A 91 17.50 0.64 -8.96
C ALA A 91 18.59 1.72 -9.09
N VAL A 92 18.40 2.88 -8.46
CA VAL A 92 19.39 3.98 -8.49
C VAL A 92 20.71 3.56 -7.84
N ASN A 93 20.65 2.86 -6.70
CA ASN A 93 21.84 2.35 -6.03
C ASN A 93 22.60 1.32 -6.88
N MET A 94 21.90 0.44 -7.59
CA MET A 94 22.54 -0.51 -8.51
C MET A 94 23.24 0.21 -9.66
N THR A 95 22.62 1.24 -10.26
CA THR A 95 23.23 2.04 -11.34
C THR A 95 24.47 2.81 -10.88
N GLN A 96 24.51 3.25 -9.63
CA GLN A 96 25.63 4.01 -9.06
C GLN A 96 26.65 3.13 -8.30
N SER A 97 26.52 1.79 -8.36
CA SER A 97 27.37 0.82 -7.65
C SER A 97 27.47 1.10 -6.15
N MET A 98 26.35 1.49 -5.53
CA MET A 98 26.23 1.79 -4.11
C MET A 98 25.44 0.68 -3.40
N LYS A 99 25.83 0.37 -2.15
CA LYS A 99 25.03 -0.52 -1.31
C LYS A 99 23.87 0.27 -0.68
N VAL A 100 22.71 -0.37 -0.59
CA VAL A 100 21.57 0.14 0.19
C VAL A 100 21.94 0.05 1.67
N ASP A 101 21.65 1.09 2.45
CA ASP A 101 21.92 1.10 3.88
C ASP A 101 21.06 0.05 4.61
N ARG A 102 21.64 -0.62 5.62
CA ARG A 102 20.99 -1.72 6.34
C ARG A 102 19.69 -1.29 7.03
N GLU A 103 19.67 -0.08 7.58
CA GLU A 103 18.50 0.51 8.23
C GLU A 103 17.29 0.62 7.30
N ILE A 104 17.54 0.90 6.01
CA ILE A 104 16.49 1.02 4.99
C ILE A 104 15.90 -0.35 4.64
N LEU A 105 16.74 -1.39 4.61
CA LEU A 105 16.30 -2.77 4.42
C LEU A 105 15.41 -3.22 5.58
N GLU A 106 15.86 -3.01 6.82
CA GLU A 106 15.09 -3.36 8.02
C GLU A 106 13.76 -2.58 8.12
N ALA A 107 13.75 -1.31 7.69
CA ALA A 107 12.52 -0.51 7.63
C ALA A 107 11.53 -1.03 6.57
N GLN A 108 12.04 -1.47 5.42
CA GLN A 108 11.23 -2.06 4.37
C GLN A 108 10.64 -3.40 4.81
N ASP A 109 11.41 -4.26 5.48
CA ASP A 109 10.91 -5.55 5.99
C ASP A 109 9.71 -5.34 6.94
N LYS A 110 9.79 -4.34 7.82
CA LYS A 110 8.67 -3.95 8.70
C LYS A 110 7.43 -3.45 7.96
N VAL A 111 7.60 -2.79 6.81
CA VAL A 111 6.49 -2.35 5.95
C VAL A 111 5.90 -3.53 5.19
N VAL A 112 6.74 -4.45 4.70
CA VAL A 112 6.30 -5.67 4.03
C VAL A 112 5.51 -6.55 4.98
N GLU A 113 5.98 -6.79 6.20
CA GLU A 113 5.22 -7.54 7.23
C GLU A 113 3.84 -6.93 7.50
N LYS A 114 3.75 -5.60 7.54
CA LYS A 114 2.47 -4.89 7.74
C LYS A 114 1.56 -4.89 6.51
N THR A 115 2.11 -5.09 5.31
CA THR A 115 1.36 -5.13 4.04
C THR A 115 1.01 -6.55 3.59
N ILE A 116 1.67 -7.58 4.12
CA ILE A 116 1.30 -8.99 3.92
C ILE A 116 -0.11 -9.30 4.48
N TYR A 117 -0.64 -8.45 5.36
CA TYR A 117 -2.08 -8.31 5.56
C TYR A 117 -2.71 -7.66 4.31
N VAL A 118 -2.62 -8.36 3.18
CA VAL A 118 -3.45 -8.10 2.01
C VAL A 118 -4.85 -8.52 2.44
N PRO A 119 -5.84 -7.62 2.43
CA PRO A 119 -7.20 -8.00 2.76
C PRO A 119 -7.64 -9.00 1.69
N TYR A 120 -7.65 -10.29 1.99
CA TYR A 120 -8.40 -11.29 1.22
C TYR A 120 -9.89 -11.16 1.53
N ASN A 121 -10.33 -9.91 1.60
CA ASN A 121 -11.52 -9.50 2.27
C ASN A 121 -12.35 -8.85 1.19
N ILE A 122 -13.40 -9.55 0.76
CA ILE A 122 -14.38 -9.02 -0.19
C ILE A 122 -15.07 -7.77 0.40
N LEU A 123 -14.89 -7.51 1.70
CA LEU A 123 -15.38 -6.34 2.42
C LEU A 123 -14.30 -5.78 3.37
N PRO A 124 -14.15 -4.45 3.52
CA PRO A 124 -13.27 -3.87 4.52
C PRO A 124 -13.87 -4.08 5.92
N LEU A 125 -13.22 -4.88 6.76
CA LEU A 125 -13.53 -4.99 8.19
C LEU A 125 -12.95 -3.78 8.93
N ASP A 126 -13.63 -2.65 8.84
CA ASP A 126 -13.37 -1.48 9.68
C ASP A 126 -14.06 -1.69 11.04
N PRO A 127 -13.50 -1.32 12.20
CA PRO A 127 -14.21 -1.30 13.48
C PRO A 127 -15.50 -0.47 13.56
N ASP A 128 -15.89 0.23 12.49
CA ASP A 128 -17.21 0.85 12.32
C ASP A 128 -18.09 0.11 11.29
N SER A 129 -17.78 -1.16 11.02
CA SER A 129 -18.41 -1.98 9.96
C SER A 129 -19.92 -2.17 10.14
N ALA A 130 -20.40 -2.16 11.39
CA ALA A 130 -21.81 -2.17 11.73
C ALA A 130 -22.60 -1.00 11.07
N ASN A 131 -21.94 0.11 10.75
CA ASN A 131 -22.54 1.29 10.13
C ASN A 131 -22.44 1.33 8.59
N GLN A 132 -21.81 0.33 7.97
CA GLN A 132 -21.68 0.25 6.51
C GLN A 132 -23.04 0.14 5.83
N ALA A 133 -23.15 0.71 4.62
CA ALA A 133 -24.38 0.67 3.84
C ALA A 133 -24.85 -0.77 3.55
N ILE A 134 -23.91 -1.70 3.47
CA ILE A 134 -24.16 -3.12 3.23
C ILE A 134 -24.95 -3.75 4.40
N MET A 135 -24.68 -3.36 5.65
CA MET A 135 -25.42 -3.85 6.83
C MET A 135 -26.90 -3.44 6.86
N LYS A 136 -27.29 -2.48 6.02
CA LYS A 136 -28.67 -2.01 5.91
C LYS A 136 -29.50 -2.86 4.93
N TYR A 137 -28.88 -3.77 4.18
CA TYR A 137 -29.61 -4.67 3.29
C TYR A 137 -30.49 -5.64 4.09
N PRO A 138 -31.76 -5.85 3.67
CA PRO A 138 -32.70 -6.70 4.40
C PRO A 138 -32.23 -8.16 4.49
N GLU A 139 -31.49 -8.64 3.49
CA GLU A 139 -30.90 -9.99 3.47
C GLU A 139 -29.88 -10.18 4.60
N ILE A 140 -29.04 -9.17 4.82
CA ILE A 140 -28.00 -9.20 5.85
C ILE A 140 -28.62 -9.06 7.24
N GLN A 141 -29.63 -8.19 7.39
CA GLN A 141 -30.39 -8.08 8.65
C GLN A 141 -31.10 -9.38 9.00
N ALA A 142 -31.70 -10.06 8.02
CA ALA A 142 -32.33 -11.35 8.22
C ALA A 142 -31.31 -12.43 8.65
N ALA A 143 -30.12 -12.45 8.04
CA ALA A 143 -29.05 -13.37 8.40
C ALA A 143 -28.53 -13.13 9.84
N VAL A 144 -28.29 -11.86 10.22
CA VAL A 144 -27.91 -11.48 11.59
C VAL A 144 -28.98 -11.94 12.58
N PHE A 145 -30.26 -11.71 12.27
CA PHE A 145 -31.36 -12.13 13.12
C PHE A 145 -31.45 -13.66 13.25
N ALA A 146 -31.26 -14.40 12.16
CA ALA A 146 -31.27 -15.86 12.18
C ALA A 146 -30.11 -16.43 13.03
N LEU A 147 -28.90 -15.88 12.89
CA LEU A 147 -27.74 -16.28 13.69
C LEU A 147 -27.94 -16.02 15.19
N ARG A 148 -28.60 -14.92 15.56
CA ARG A 148 -28.90 -14.62 16.97
C ARG A 148 -29.90 -15.60 17.60
N ASN A 149 -30.86 -16.07 16.81
CA ASN A 149 -31.97 -16.89 17.30
C ASN A 149 -31.72 -18.41 17.18
N THR A 150 -30.65 -18.81 16.51
CA THR A 150 -30.29 -20.21 16.37
C THR A 150 -29.63 -20.73 17.65
N ARG A 151 -30.20 -21.80 18.21
CA ARG A 151 -29.72 -22.43 19.45
C ARG A 151 -28.63 -23.44 19.13
N GLY A 152 -27.62 -23.53 20.00
CA GLY A 152 -26.56 -24.55 19.90
C GLY A 152 -25.36 -24.18 19.03
N LEU A 153 -25.29 -22.95 18.51
CA LEU A 153 -24.07 -22.48 17.85
C LEU A 153 -22.93 -22.30 18.88
N PRO A 154 -21.70 -22.76 18.55
CA PRO A 154 -20.52 -22.44 19.33
C PRO A 154 -20.23 -20.93 19.19
N TRP A 155 -20.27 -20.20 20.31
CA TRP A 155 -19.87 -18.80 20.34
C TRP A 155 -18.47 -18.67 20.96
N PRO A 156 -17.61 -17.77 20.46
CA PRO A 156 -16.32 -17.46 21.07
C PRO A 156 -16.51 -16.96 22.51
N LYS A 157 -15.57 -17.30 23.39
CA LYS A 157 -15.74 -17.18 24.85
C LYS A 157 -15.98 -15.74 25.35
N ASP A 158 -15.56 -14.74 24.59
CA ASP A 158 -15.66 -13.32 24.94
C ASP A 158 -16.61 -12.52 24.01
N HIS A 159 -17.34 -13.20 23.11
CA HIS A 159 -18.18 -12.54 22.11
C HIS A 159 -19.45 -11.93 22.74
N LYS A 160 -19.60 -10.61 22.68
CA LYS A 160 -20.76 -9.89 23.20
C LYS A 160 -21.89 -9.88 22.16
N LYS A 161 -22.93 -10.69 22.36
CA LYS A 161 -24.12 -10.77 21.48
C LYS A 161 -24.90 -9.45 21.23
N LYS A 162 -24.56 -8.36 21.91
CA LYS A 162 -25.41 -7.15 22.00
C LYS A 162 -25.13 -6.14 20.90
N ASP A 163 -23.89 -5.98 20.52
CA ASP A 163 -23.48 -5.11 19.44
C ASP A 163 -22.68 -5.97 18.45
N GLU A 164 -22.54 -5.49 17.23
CA GLU A 164 -21.53 -5.96 16.28
C GLU A 164 -21.95 -7.00 15.24
N ASP A 165 -21.16 -6.87 14.20
CA ASP A 165 -21.37 -7.17 12.82
C ASP A 165 -21.36 -8.69 12.59
N ILE A 166 -22.19 -9.18 11.66
CA ILE A 166 -22.12 -10.57 11.20
C ILE A 166 -20.69 -10.94 10.76
N LEU A 167 -19.93 -9.95 10.29
CA LEU A 167 -18.56 -10.14 9.86
C LEU A 167 -17.60 -10.39 11.01
N ASP A 168 -17.76 -9.74 12.18
CA ASP A 168 -16.95 -10.01 13.37
C ASP A 168 -17.16 -11.45 13.86
N TRP A 169 -18.41 -11.92 13.82
CA TRP A 169 -18.71 -13.31 14.13
C TRP A 169 -18.06 -14.29 13.13
N LEU A 170 -18.14 -14.00 11.83
CA LEU A 170 -17.50 -14.83 10.79
C LEU A 170 -15.97 -14.86 10.95
N GLN A 171 -15.37 -13.74 11.31
CA GLN A 171 -13.95 -13.62 11.59
C GLN A 171 -13.54 -14.48 12.79
N GLU A 172 -14.25 -14.35 13.92
CA GLU A 172 -13.91 -15.12 15.12
C GLU A 172 -14.14 -16.63 14.95
N MET A 173 -15.16 -17.02 14.17
CA MET A 173 -15.52 -18.43 14.00
C MET A 173 -14.70 -19.17 12.95
N PHE A 174 -14.40 -18.52 11.83
CA PHE A 174 -13.79 -19.16 10.67
C PHE A 174 -12.41 -18.59 10.32
N GLY A 175 -11.97 -17.54 11.03
CA GLY A 175 -10.72 -16.87 10.74
C GLY A 175 -10.74 -16.11 9.41
N PHE A 176 -11.92 -15.78 8.87
CA PHE A 176 -12.02 -14.84 7.74
C PHE A 176 -11.53 -13.47 8.21
N GLN A 177 -10.64 -12.85 7.45
CA GLN A 177 -9.89 -11.67 7.92
C GLN A 177 -9.90 -10.56 6.90
#